data_AF-A0A933ND97-F1
#
_entry.id   AF-A0A933ND97-F1
#
_cell.length_a   1.000
_cell.length_b   1.000
_cell.length_c   1.000
_cell.angle_alpha   90.00
_cell.angle_beta   90.00
_cell.angle_gamma   90.00
#
_symmetry.space_group_name_H-M   'P 1'
#
loop_
_entity.id
_entity.type
_entity.pdbx_description
1 polymer ?
#
loop_
_entity_poly.entity_id
_entity_poly.type
_entity_poly.pdbx_seq_one_letter_code
_entity_poly.pdbx_strand_id
1 'polypeptide(L)'
;MHEAVLESPDTQPGVRHKVNLTLPFKDEGAYLVVLRGEEASTSGLVLISRLSMTVGEDAGSGRVRVQVQREPEAKPIFGSSVRVVGSASSGISSGKTDPRGIYVADGVSGQSTVIARMGESYAFYRGTVALAPARPPPAPAPMEAAAESYGQQGDLKGQVLSGLKNRARSLGQGRIVDLQQRVFRNVVKGVEVQQMAQ
;
A
#
# COMPACT_ATOMS: atom_id res chain seq x y z
N MET A 1 -12.82 -18.56 -24.49
CA MET A 1 -11.39 -18.55 -24.13
C MET A 1 -10.64 -18.21 -25.41
N HIS A 2 -9.92 -17.09 -25.47
CA HIS A 2 -9.12 -16.73 -26.64
C HIS A 2 -7.67 -17.10 -26.36
N GLU A 3 -7.11 -17.95 -27.20
CA GLU A 3 -5.72 -18.38 -27.16
C GLU A 3 -5.02 -17.89 -28.43
N ALA A 4 -3.83 -17.34 -28.27
CA ALA A 4 -2.98 -16.90 -29.37
C ALA A 4 -1.57 -17.42 -29.09
N VAL A 5 -1.01 -18.14 -30.07
CA VAL A 5 0.37 -18.64 -30.00
C VAL A 5 1.28 -17.54 -30.54
N LEU A 6 2.33 -17.23 -29.78
CA LEU A 6 3.32 -16.24 -30.17
C LEU A 6 4.63 -16.95 -30.44
N GLU A 7 5.14 -16.79 -31.67
CA GLU A 7 6.48 -17.24 -32.00
C GLU A 7 7.48 -16.26 -31.41
N SER A 8 8.44 -16.78 -30.65
CA SER A 8 9.54 -15.98 -30.13
C SER A 8 10.42 -15.54 -31.30
N PRO A 9 10.76 -14.25 -31.45
CA PRO A 9 11.75 -13.84 -32.44
C PRO A 9 13.10 -14.51 -32.14
N ASP A 10 13.75 -15.00 -33.19
CA ASP A 10 15.03 -15.72 -33.13
C ASP A 10 16.07 -14.95 -32.30
N THR A 11 16.61 -15.61 -31.27
CA THR A 11 17.14 -14.92 -30.08
C THR A 11 18.64 -15.18 -29.90
N GLN A 12 19.44 -14.11 -29.90
CA GLN A 12 20.75 -14.15 -29.25
C GLN A 12 20.56 -14.08 -27.72
N PRO A 13 21.28 -14.88 -26.93
CA PRO A 13 21.09 -14.93 -25.49
C PRO A 13 21.39 -13.56 -24.84
N GLY A 14 20.47 -13.09 -23.98
CA GLY A 14 20.67 -11.90 -23.14
C GLY A 14 20.00 -10.61 -23.63
N VAL A 15 19.34 -10.60 -24.80
CA VAL A 15 18.67 -9.40 -25.32
C VAL A 15 17.19 -9.37 -24.92
N ARG A 16 16.72 -8.24 -24.37
CA ARG A 16 15.29 -8.01 -24.06
C ARG A 16 14.55 -7.59 -25.32
N HIS A 17 13.54 -8.36 -25.70
CA HIS A 17 12.64 -8.02 -26.79
C HIS A 17 11.32 -7.46 -26.27
N LYS A 18 10.75 -6.50 -27.00
CA LYS A 18 9.38 -6.00 -26.79
C LYS A 18 8.55 -6.40 -28.01
N VAL A 19 7.44 -7.11 -27.78
CA VAL A 19 6.49 -7.50 -28.82
C VAL A 19 5.17 -6.81 -28.54
N ASN A 20 4.62 -6.13 -29.55
CA ASN A 20 3.31 -5.51 -29.46
C ASN A 20 2.25 -6.54 -29.83
N LEU A 21 1.26 -6.72 -28.96
CA LEU A 21 0.19 -7.69 -29.10
C LEU A 21 -1.13 -6.97 -29.30
N THR A 22 -1.82 -7.29 -30.38
CA THR A 22 -3.18 -6.80 -30.60
C THR A 22 -4.15 -7.73 -29.90
N LEU A 23 -4.81 -7.24 -28.86
CA LEU A 23 -5.80 -7.99 -28.10
C LEU A 23 -7.18 -7.90 -28.78
N PRO A 24 -7.93 -9.01 -28.94
CA PRO A 24 -9.21 -9.02 -29.66
C PRO A 24 -10.41 -8.55 -28.82
N PHE A 25 -10.18 -7.86 -27.70
CA PHE A 25 -11.25 -7.43 -26.79
C PHE A 25 -11.77 -6.05 -27.17
N LYS A 26 -13.09 -5.93 -27.39
CA LYS A 26 -13.77 -4.67 -27.73
C LYS A 26 -14.76 -4.21 -26.67
N ASP A 27 -15.28 -5.16 -25.90
CA ASP A 27 -16.31 -4.89 -24.91
C ASP A 27 -15.71 -4.32 -23.62
N GLU A 28 -16.52 -3.58 -22.87
CA GLU A 28 -16.13 -3.10 -21.54
C GLU A 28 -16.07 -4.27 -20.57
N GLY A 29 -14.99 -4.33 -19.78
CA GLY A 29 -14.78 -5.41 -18.83
C GLY A 29 -13.34 -5.53 -18.33
N ALA A 30 -13.17 -6.39 -17.33
CA ALA A 30 -11.87 -6.79 -16.82
C ALA A 30 -11.46 -8.14 -17.43
N TYR A 31 -10.32 -8.15 -18.10
CA TYR A 31 -9.77 -9.31 -18.80
C TYR A 31 -8.50 -9.77 -18.13
N LEU A 32 -8.40 -11.05 -17.79
CA LEU A 32 -7.16 -11.67 -17.34
C LEU A 32 -6.42 -12.22 -18.57
N VAL A 33 -5.26 -11.64 -18.85
CA VAL A 33 -4.34 -12.14 -19.87
C VAL A 33 -3.31 -13.01 -19.19
N VAL A 34 -3.23 -14.27 -19.59
CA VAL A 34 -2.22 -15.21 -19.09
C VAL A 34 -1.28 -15.54 -20.24
N LEU A 35 0.00 -15.24 -20.05
CA LEU A 35 1.07 -15.65 -20.95
C LEU A 35 1.73 -16.89 -20.37
N ARG A 36 1.70 -17.97 -21.14
CA ARG A 36 2.30 -19.26 -20.77
C ARG A 36 3.43 -19.55 -21.76
N GLY A 37 4.64 -19.68 -21.24
CA GLY A 37 5.77 -20.33 -21.90
C GLY A 37 5.94 -21.76 -21.39
N GLU A 38 6.95 -22.46 -21.89
CA GLU A 38 7.24 -23.85 -21.49
C GLU A 38 7.59 -23.98 -20.01
N GLU A 39 8.46 -23.11 -19.48
CA GLU A 39 8.89 -23.16 -18.07
C GLU A 39 8.38 -21.99 -17.21
N ALA A 40 7.74 -20.99 -17.81
CA ALA A 40 7.32 -19.78 -17.10
C ALA A 40 5.91 -19.34 -17.49
N SER A 41 5.11 -18.93 -16.51
CA SER A 41 3.82 -18.29 -16.73
C SER A 41 3.78 -16.93 -16.06
N THR A 42 3.29 -15.92 -16.76
CA THR A 42 2.98 -14.60 -16.20
C THR A 42 1.55 -14.23 -16.53
N SER A 43 0.94 -13.36 -15.73
CA SER A 43 -0.41 -12.89 -15.97
C SER A 43 -0.52 -11.39 -15.75
N GLY A 44 -1.44 -10.76 -16.46
CA GLY A 44 -1.75 -9.34 -16.36
C GLY A 44 -3.25 -9.13 -16.43
N LEU A 45 -3.74 -8.14 -15.68
CA LEU A 45 -5.13 -7.70 -15.75
C LEU A 45 -5.22 -6.50 -16.68
N VAL A 46 -6.12 -6.57 -17.67
CA VAL A 46 -6.42 -5.48 -18.59
C VAL A 46 -7.85 -5.03 -18.34
N LEU A 47 -8.06 -3.75 -18.11
CA LEU A 47 -9.38 -3.17 -17.90
C LEU A 47 -9.74 -2.29 -19.11
N ILE A 48 -10.84 -2.62 -19.78
CA ILE A 48 -11.46 -1.79 -20.80
C ILE A 48 -12.69 -1.13 -20.17
N SER A 49 -12.67 0.19 -20.07
CA SER A 49 -13.74 0.94 -19.39
C SER A 49 -13.87 2.34 -19.99
N ARG A 50 -15.10 2.84 -20.08
CA ARG A 50 -15.39 4.25 -20.35
C ARG A 50 -15.36 5.12 -19.09
N LEU A 51 -15.21 4.50 -17.93
CA LEU A 51 -15.03 5.20 -16.66
C LEU A 51 -13.57 5.65 -16.55
N SER A 52 -13.38 6.97 -16.46
CA SER A 52 -12.07 7.57 -16.21
C SER A 52 -12.07 8.26 -14.85
N MET A 53 -10.90 8.36 -14.24
CA MET A 53 -10.73 9.14 -13.01
C MET A 53 -9.47 9.98 -13.04
N THR A 54 -9.57 11.15 -12.40
CA THR A 54 -8.44 12.02 -12.10
C THR A 54 -8.29 12.09 -10.58
N VAL A 55 -7.08 11.84 -10.09
CA VAL A 55 -6.78 11.84 -8.66
C VAL A 55 -5.77 12.93 -8.35
N GLY A 56 -6.14 13.82 -7.42
CA GLY A 56 -5.24 14.79 -6.80
C GLY A 56 -4.88 14.33 -5.40
N GLU A 57 -3.59 14.18 -5.14
CA GLU A 57 -3.06 13.74 -3.84
C GLU A 57 -2.35 14.90 -3.14
N ASP A 58 -2.64 15.10 -1.86
CA ASP A 58 -1.90 16.00 -0.98
C ASP A 58 -1.07 15.18 0.01
N ALA A 59 0.26 15.21 -0.19
CA ALA A 59 1.20 14.44 0.61
C ALA A 59 1.25 14.87 2.09
N GLY A 60 0.98 16.14 2.39
CA GLY A 60 1.09 16.68 3.75
C GLY A 60 -0.09 16.30 4.63
N SER A 61 -1.31 16.43 4.08
CA SER A 61 -2.55 16.15 4.82
C SER A 61 -3.04 14.71 4.68
N GLY A 62 -2.53 13.96 3.69
CA GLY A 62 -3.09 12.65 3.35
C GLY A 62 -4.48 12.73 2.72
N ARG A 63 -4.84 13.89 2.18
CA ARG A 63 -6.10 14.10 1.47
C ARG A 63 -5.98 13.63 0.02
N VAL A 64 -6.95 12.83 -0.40
CA VAL A 64 -7.07 12.34 -1.77
C VAL A 64 -8.38 12.84 -2.35
N ARG A 65 -8.29 13.65 -3.39
CA ARG A 65 -9.45 14.14 -4.16
C ARG A 65 -9.58 13.33 -5.44
N VAL A 66 -10.71 12.67 -5.59
CA VAL A 66 -11.03 11.84 -6.74
C VAL A 66 -12.12 12.53 -7.55
N GLN A 67 -11.92 12.66 -8.85
CA GLN A 67 -12.94 13.09 -9.80
C GLN A 67 -13.19 11.96 -10.79
N VAL A 68 -14.45 11.54 -10.90
CA VAL A 68 -14.89 10.44 -11.77
C VAL A 68 -15.70 11.01 -12.92
N GLN A 69 -15.30 10.65 -14.14
CA GLN A 69 -15.94 11.11 -15.37
C GLN A 69 -16.12 9.97 -16.38
N ARG A 70 -17.01 10.17 -17.34
CA ARG A 70 -17.22 9.27 -18.48
C ARG A 70 -16.52 9.81 -19.71
N GLU A 71 -15.67 9.00 -20.33
CA GLU A 71 -15.07 9.28 -21.63
C GLU A 71 -15.99 8.77 -22.77
N PRO A 72 -15.96 9.40 -23.95
CA PRO A 72 -15.13 10.54 -24.36
C PRO A 72 -15.71 11.93 -24.00
N GLU A 73 -16.89 11.98 -23.40
CA GLU A 73 -17.64 13.23 -23.17
C GLU A 73 -17.14 14.07 -21.97
N ALA A 74 -16.13 13.58 -21.23
CA ALA A 74 -15.67 14.12 -19.96
C ALA A 74 -16.81 14.44 -18.95
N LYS A 75 -17.91 13.68 -19.03
CA LYS A 75 -19.12 13.96 -18.24
C LYS A 75 -18.93 13.49 -16.79
N PRO A 76 -19.11 14.36 -15.78
CA PRO A 76 -19.00 13.95 -14.39
C PRO A 76 -20.09 12.94 -14.03
N ILE A 77 -19.73 11.93 -13.23
CA ILE A 77 -20.65 10.86 -12.83
C ILE A 77 -21.06 11.03 -11.38
N PHE A 78 -22.34 11.29 -11.15
CA PHE A 78 -22.95 11.26 -9.83
C PHE A 78 -23.14 9.83 -9.32
N GLY A 79 -22.90 9.61 -8.02
CA GLY A 79 -23.25 8.36 -7.34
C GLY A 79 -22.32 7.18 -7.62
N SER A 80 -21.17 7.40 -8.27
CA SER A 80 -20.15 6.36 -8.46
C SER A 80 -19.59 5.95 -7.12
N SER A 81 -19.51 4.64 -6.86
CA SER A 81 -18.90 4.11 -5.64
C SER A 81 -17.38 4.26 -5.74
N VAL A 82 -16.77 4.94 -4.77
CA VAL A 82 -15.33 5.13 -4.70
C VAL A 82 -14.80 4.49 -3.42
N ARG A 83 -13.67 3.79 -3.54
CA ARG A 83 -12.91 3.25 -2.42
C ARG A 83 -11.47 3.72 -2.53
N VAL A 84 -10.93 4.22 -1.43
CA VAL A 84 -9.54 4.69 -1.32
C VAL A 84 -8.85 3.89 -0.23
N VAL A 85 -7.71 3.31 -0.57
CA VAL A 85 -6.88 2.50 0.32
C VAL A 85 -5.48 3.08 0.32
N GLY A 86 -4.94 3.39 1.49
CA GLY A 86 -3.53 3.73 1.65
C GLY A 86 -2.71 2.50 2.06
N SER A 87 -1.51 2.33 1.51
CA SER A 87 -0.65 1.19 1.82
C SER A 87 -0.24 1.10 3.31
N ALA A 88 -0.23 2.25 4.00
CA ALA A 88 0.04 2.33 5.44
C ALA A 88 -1.18 2.75 6.25
N SER A 89 -2.37 2.74 5.63
CA SER A 89 -3.64 3.07 6.28
C SER A 89 -4.23 1.83 6.93
N SER A 90 -4.84 1.99 8.11
CA SER A 90 -5.50 0.90 8.83
C SER A 90 -6.96 0.68 8.41
N GLY A 91 -7.51 1.54 7.54
CA GLY A 91 -8.91 1.52 7.13
C GLY A 91 -9.09 1.85 5.65
N ILE A 92 -10.29 1.56 5.14
CA ILE A 92 -10.69 1.85 3.76
C ILE A 92 -11.68 3.01 3.80
N SER A 93 -11.35 4.11 3.14
CA SER A 93 -12.30 5.20 2.95
C SER A 93 -13.21 4.85 1.78
N SER A 94 -14.52 4.81 2.01
CA SER A 94 -15.50 4.47 0.97
C SER A 94 -16.65 5.45 0.95
N GLY A 95 -17.23 5.67 -0.23
CA GLY A 95 -18.36 6.57 -0.38
C GLY A 95 -18.85 6.64 -1.82
N LYS A 96 -19.72 7.62 -2.07
CA LYS A 96 -20.25 7.91 -3.41
C LYS A 96 -19.83 9.31 -3.84
N THR A 97 -19.67 9.51 -5.15
CA THR A 97 -19.38 10.83 -5.71
C THR A 97 -20.57 11.78 -5.59
N ASP A 98 -20.27 13.06 -5.39
CA ASP A 98 -21.24 14.15 -5.43
C ASP A 98 -21.74 14.42 -6.87
N PRO A 99 -22.73 15.30 -7.10
CA PRO A 99 -23.25 15.58 -8.45
C PRO A 99 -22.20 16.10 -9.45
N ARG A 100 -21.02 16.55 -8.97
CA ARG A 100 -19.89 16.99 -9.78
C ARG A 100 -18.91 15.85 -10.07
N GLY A 101 -19.22 14.63 -9.64
CA GLY A 101 -18.36 13.46 -9.79
C GLY A 101 -17.19 13.46 -8.81
N ILE A 102 -17.23 14.25 -7.74
CA ILE A 102 -16.11 14.41 -6.81
C ILE A 102 -16.35 13.56 -5.55
N TYR A 103 -15.29 12.91 -5.09
CA TYR A 103 -15.19 12.28 -3.79
C TYR A 103 -13.88 12.70 -3.11
N VAL A 104 -13.93 12.98 -1.81
CA VAL A 104 -12.75 13.36 -1.02
C VAL A 104 -12.58 12.37 0.12
N ALA A 105 -11.39 11.77 0.20
CA ALA A 105 -10.97 10.96 1.32
C ALA A 105 -9.89 11.69 2.10
N ASP A 106 -10.01 11.67 3.43
CA ASP A 106 -9.03 12.23 4.36
C ASP A 106 -8.32 11.11 5.13
N GLY A 107 -7.11 11.39 5.64
CA GLY A 107 -6.38 10.47 6.50
C GLY A 107 -5.80 9.26 5.79
N VAL A 108 -5.54 9.35 4.48
CA VAL A 108 -4.88 8.29 3.72
C VAL A 108 -3.38 8.36 3.96
N SER A 109 -2.79 7.26 4.43
CA SER A 109 -1.36 7.14 4.71
C SER A 109 -0.68 6.11 3.80
N GLY A 110 0.54 6.42 3.38
CA GLY A 110 1.30 5.61 2.42
C GLY A 110 0.90 5.87 0.97
N GLN A 111 1.11 4.90 0.08
CA GLN A 111 0.70 5.02 -1.32
C GLN A 111 -0.80 4.79 -1.47
N SER A 112 -1.48 5.71 -2.16
CA SER A 112 -2.92 5.59 -2.37
C SER A 112 -3.24 4.63 -3.52
N THR A 113 -4.30 3.84 -3.35
CA THR A 113 -4.95 3.07 -4.41
C THR A 113 -6.42 3.44 -4.39
N VAL A 114 -6.92 3.93 -5.52
CA VAL A 114 -8.30 4.38 -5.68
C VAL A 114 -8.99 3.46 -6.67
N ILE A 115 -10.20 3.02 -6.30
CA ILE A 115 -11.06 2.19 -7.12
C ILE A 115 -12.41 2.89 -7.23
N ALA A 116 -12.81 3.22 -8.46
CA ALA A 116 -14.14 3.73 -8.76
C ALA A 116 -14.97 2.67 -9.49
N ARG A 117 -16.24 2.56 -9.14
CA ARG A 117 -17.20 1.64 -9.76
C ARG A 117 -18.51 2.35 -10.04
N MET A 118 -19.01 2.19 -11.27
CA MET A 118 -20.36 2.61 -11.66
C MET A 118 -21.02 1.49 -12.46
N GLY A 119 -21.98 0.79 -11.84
CA GLY A 119 -22.56 -0.44 -12.42
C GLY A 119 -21.48 -1.50 -12.62
N GLU A 120 -21.26 -1.87 -13.88
CA GLU A 120 -20.25 -2.87 -14.29
C GLU A 120 -18.92 -2.25 -14.77
N SER A 121 -18.86 -0.91 -14.89
CA SER A 121 -17.64 -0.21 -15.29
C SER A 121 -16.79 0.13 -14.07
N TYR A 122 -15.47 -0.04 -14.20
CA TYR A 122 -14.48 0.23 -13.15
C TYR A 122 -13.44 1.23 -13.62
N ALA A 123 -12.77 1.88 -12.69
CA ALA A 123 -11.54 2.64 -12.94
C ALA A 123 -10.59 2.41 -11.77
N PHE A 124 -9.30 2.24 -12.07
CA PHE A 124 -8.25 2.06 -11.08
C PHE A 124 -7.24 3.18 -11.19
N TYR A 125 -6.79 3.65 -10.04
CA TYR A 125 -5.65 4.55 -9.93
C TYR A 125 -4.73 4.05 -8.83
N ARG A 126 -3.43 4.00 -9.13
CA ARG A 126 -2.39 3.64 -8.18
C ARG A 126 -1.43 4.81 -8.07
N GLY A 127 -1.51 5.51 -6.95
CA GLY A 127 -0.61 6.59 -6.60
C GLY A 127 0.81 6.07 -6.37
N THR A 128 1.79 6.91 -6.67
CA THR A 128 3.21 6.66 -6.40
C THR A 128 3.74 7.52 -5.25
N VAL A 129 2.98 8.54 -4.85
CA VAL A 129 3.34 9.47 -3.77
C VAL A 129 3.02 8.84 -2.42
N ALA A 130 3.96 8.96 -1.47
CA ALA A 130 3.72 8.58 -0.08
C ALA A 130 2.98 9.71 0.65
N LEU A 131 1.78 9.42 1.12
CA LEU A 131 0.90 10.36 1.82
C LEU A 131 1.04 10.25 3.33
N ALA A 132 0.87 11.37 4.03
CA ALA A 132 0.94 11.46 5.48
C ALA A 132 2.19 10.75 6.05
N PRO A 133 3.41 11.18 5.68
CA PRO A 133 4.64 10.53 6.13
C PRO A 133 4.67 10.51 7.66
N ALA A 134 5.13 9.40 8.22
CA ALA A 134 5.24 9.23 9.67
C ALA A 134 5.98 10.43 10.27
N ARG A 135 5.33 11.12 11.22
CA ARG A 135 5.95 12.24 11.92
C ARG A 135 7.26 11.72 12.54
N PRO A 136 8.43 12.33 12.24
CA PRO A 136 9.67 11.94 12.88
C PRO A 136 9.50 12.05 14.41
N PRO A 137 10.12 11.15 15.19
CA PRO A 137 10.02 11.21 16.64
C PRO A 137 10.41 12.63 17.11
N PRO A 138 9.72 13.17 18.13
CA PRO A 138 10.04 14.49 18.64
C PRO A 138 11.52 14.53 19.02
N ALA A 139 12.22 15.57 18.55
CA ALA A 139 13.62 15.77 18.94
C ALA A 139 13.69 15.84 20.47
N PRO A 140 14.73 15.26 21.10
CA PRO A 140 14.89 15.34 22.55
C PRO A 140 14.88 16.83 22.94
N ALA A 141 14.03 17.18 23.91
CA ALA A 141 13.97 18.54 24.43
C ALA A 141 15.37 18.98 24.86
N PRO A 142 15.79 20.24 24.59
CA PRO A 142 17.01 20.78 25.15
C PRO A 142 16.96 20.61 26.67
N MET A 143 17.90 19.84 27.21
CA MET A 143 18.10 19.73 28.66
C MET A 143 18.54 21.12 29.11
N GLU A 144 17.60 21.92 29.60
CA GLU A 144 17.91 23.14 30.33
C GLU A 144 18.76 22.72 31.53
N ALA A 145 19.98 23.22 31.57
CA ALA A 145 20.99 22.82 32.53
C ALA A 145 20.51 23.13 33.95
N ALA A 146 20.06 22.10 34.66
CA ALA A 146 20.01 22.09 36.11
C ALA A 146 21.46 22.13 36.61
N ALA A 147 22.01 23.34 36.69
CA ALA A 147 23.05 23.65 37.64
C ALA A 147 22.51 23.43 39.07
N GLU A 148 23.42 23.06 39.98
CA GLU A 148 23.22 22.69 41.41
C GLU A 148 23.19 21.17 41.61
N SER A 149 24.17 20.49 42.22
CA SER A 149 25.25 20.91 43.11
C SER A 149 26.32 19.80 43.16
N TYR A 150 27.60 20.13 42.93
CA TYR A 150 28.73 19.20 43.12
C TYR A 150 29.24 19.31 44.55
N GLY A 151 28.71 18.47 45.42
CA GLY A 151 29.20 18.28 46.77
C GLY A 151 29.16 16.80 47.12
N GLN A 152 30.21 16.07 46.76
CA GLN A 152 30.86 14.99 47.50
C GLN A 152 31.59 14.03 46.54
N GLN A 153 32.91 14.10 46.63
CA GLN A 153 33.85 13.32 45.87
C GLN A 153 34.00 11.96 46.58
N GLY A 154 33.15 11.00 46.21
CA GLY A 154 33.19 9.64 46.74
C GLY A 154 32.41 8.70 45.84
N ASP A 155 33.14 7.92 45.03
CA ASP A 155 32.63 6.84 44.17
C ASP A 155 31.67 7.22 43.02
N LEU A 156 32.00 8.30 42.32
CA LEU A 156 31.36 8.69 41.05
C LEU A 156 31.45 7.58 39.98
N LYS A 157 32.54 6.80 39.96
CA LYS A 157 32.72 5.74 38.95
C LYS A 157 31.82 4.54 39.23
N GLY A 158 31.63 4.16 40.50
CA GLY A 158 30.72 3.09 40.92
C GLY A 158 29.25 3.45 40.68
N GLN A 159 28.84 4.70 40.95
CA GLN A 159 27.47 5.18 40.73
C GLN A 159 27.11 5.33 39.25
N VAL A 160 28.05 5.79 38.42
CA VAL A 160 27.80 5.90 36.97
C VAL A 160 27.76 4.51 36.32
N LEU A 161 28.65 3.58 36.73
CA LEU A 161 28.57 2.18 36.26
C LEU A 161 27.32 1.46 36.75
N SER A 162 26.87 1.69 37.99
CA SER A 162 25.65 1.07 38.50
C SER A 162 24.42 1.61 37.79
N GLY A 163 24.37 2.92 37.50
CA GLY A 163 23.34 3.55 36.67
C GLY A 163 23.29 2.96 35.25
N LEU A 164 24.43 2.79 34.60
CA LEU A 164 24.52 2.16 33.26
C LEU A 164 24.11 0.69 33.28
N LYS A 165 24.52 -0.09 34.29
CA LYS A 165 24.15 -1.51 34.45
C LYS A 165 22.65 -1.68 34.72
N ASN A 166 22.07 -0.81 35.54
CA ASN A 166 20.63 -0.82 35.83
C ASN A 166 19.80 -0.43 34.60
N ARG A 167 20.29 0.51 33.79
CA ARG A 167 19.65 0.92 32.54
C ARG A 167 19.74 -0.13 31.44
N ALA A 168 20.87 -0.85 31.34
CA ALA A 168 21.02 -1.96 30.42
C ALA A 168 20.12 -3.15 30.80
N ARG A 169 19.97 -3.45 32.10
CA ARG A 169 19.06 -4.50 32.59
C ARG A 169 17.58 -4.17 32.36
N SER A 170 17.15 -2.92 32.58
CA SER A 170 15.76 -2.51 32.35
C SER A 170 15.38 -2.50 30.87
N LEU A 171 16.34 -2.23 29.97
CA LEU A 171 16.14 -2.34 28.52
C LEU A 171 16.07 -3.80 28.02
N GLY A 172 16.71 -4.74 28.73
CA GLY A 172 16.72 -6.17 28.38
C GLY A 172 15.47 -6.95 28.82
N GLN A 173 14.90 -6.65 29.99
CA GLN A 173 13.79 -7.44 30.54
C GLN A 173 12.40 -7.08 29.98
N GLY A 174 12.18 -5.84 29.52
CA GLY A 174 10.85 -5.40 29.03
C GLY A 174 10.52 -5.77 27.58
N ARG A 175 11.53 -5.96 26.72
CA ARG A 175 11.31 -6.22 25.28
C ARG A 175 11.26 -7.70 24.89
N ILE A 176 12.00 -8.57 25.60
CA ILE A 176 12.09 -10.00 25.25
C ILE A 176 10.81 -10.76 25.64
N VAL A 177 10.17 -10.40 26.77
CA VAL A 177 8.95 -11.07 27.24
C VAL A 177 7.72 -10.75 26.35
N ASP A 178 7.63 -9.51 25.83
CA ASP A 178 6.49 -9.10 24.99
C ASP A 178 6.58 -9.64 23.54
N LEU A 179 7.81 -9.86 23.05
CA LEU A 179 8.05 -10.51 21.75
C LEU A 179 7.77 -12.01 21.78
N GLN A 180 8.13 -12.73 22.85
CA GLN A 180 7.82 -14.15 22.97
C GLN A 180 6.31 -14.40 23.07
N GLN A 181 5.54 -13.55 23.78
CA GLN A 181 4.10 -13.73 23.88
C GLN A 181 3.33 -13.48 22.57
N ARG A 182 3.83 -12.63 21.67
CA ARG A 182 3.21 -12.38 20.36
C ARG A 182 3.51 -13.49 19.36
N VAL A 183 4.71 -14.08 19.41
CA VAL A 183 5.12 -15.16 18.50
C VAL A 183 4.41 -16.48 18.84
N PHE A 184 4.21 -16.80 20.12
CA PHE A 184 3.53 -18.05 20.51
C PHE A 184 2.00 -18.01 20.42
N ARG A 185 1.35 -16.83 20.42
CA ARG A 185 -0.12 -16.73 20.28
C ARG A 185 -0.62 -16.77 18.83
N ASN A 186 0.25 -16.59 17.84
CA ASN A 186 -0.09 -16.67 16.42
C ASN A 186 0.43 -17.98 15.81
N VAL A 187 0.01 -19.11 16.38
CA VAL A 187 0.06 -20.38 15.65
C VAL A 187 -1.02 -20.32 14.56
N VAL A 188 -0.54 -20.23 13.33
CA VAL A 188 -1.26 -20.32 12.08
C VAL A 188 -2.21 -21.53 12.10
N LYS A 189 -3.53 -21.30 12.07
CA LYS A 189 -4.48 -22.32 11.64
C LYS A 189 -4.45 -22.36 10.12
N GLY A 190 -3.83 -23.41 9.58
CA GLY A 190 -3.82 -23.71 8.15
C GLY A 190 -5.24 -23.90 7.61
N VAL A 191 -5.41 -23.53 6.34
CA VAL A 191 -6.58 -23.88 5.54
C VAL A 191 -6.13 -24.97 4.59
N GLU A 192 -6.50 -26.23 4.87
CA GLU A 192 -6.45 -27.33 3.90
C GLU A 192 -7.63 -27.17 2.94
N VAL A 193 -7.36 -27.21 1.64
CA VAL A 193 -8.38 -27.33 0.60
C VAL A 193 -8.32 -28.76 0.09
N GLN A 194 -9.34 -29.56 0.42
CA GLN A 194 -9.53 -30.91 -0.09
C GLN A 194 -10.35 -30.82 -1.38
N GLN A 195 -9.79 -31.29 -2.49
CA GLN A 195 -10.46 -31.37 -3.78
C GLN A 195 -11.31 -32.66 -3.78
N MET A 196 -12.64 -32.52 -3.89
CA MET A 196 -13.53 -33.65 -4.16
C MET A 196 -13.83 -33.72 -5.66
N ALA A 197 -13.55 -34.89 -6.24
CA ALA A 197 -13.93 -35.27 -7.59
C ALA A 197 -15.43 -35.55 -7.67
N GLN A 198 -16.03 -35.16 -8.80
CA GLN A 198 -17.19 -35.79 -9.39
C GLN A 198 -16.94 -35.94 -10.89
#